data_AF-G0J390-F1
#
_entry.id   AF-G0J390-F1
#
_cell.length_a   1.000
_cell.length_b   1.000
_cell.length_c   1.000
_cell.angle_alpha   90.00
_cell.angle_beta   90.00
_cell.angle_gamma   90.00
#
_symmetry.space_group_name_H-M   'P 1'
#
loop_
_entity.id
_entity.type
_entity.pdbx_description
1 polymer ?
#
loop_
_entity_poly.entity_id
_entity_poly.type
_entity_poly.pdbx_seq_one_letter_code
_entity_poly.pdbx_strand_id
1 'polypeptide(L)'
;MSEKNKEAAKAPDPANEKLAGLEADNAALVQENKELKAELKDAQEIVKDLKTQVQASKGGKTNTIKIGKDMYKVVGGFRKKEKAFTAEDIASNEKLVKELLEKGSGLIVKIK
;
A
#
# COMPACT_ATOMS: atom_id res chain seq x y z
N MET A 1 37.61 -6.91 -76.61
CA MET A 1 37.31 -5.59 -76.03
C MET A 1 35.80 -5.49 -75.89
N SER A 2 35.14 -5.34 -74.75
CA SER A 2 35.50 -5.35 -73.33
C SER A 2 34.18 -5.57 -72.56
N GLU A 3 34.26 -6.33 -71.46
CA GLU A 3 33.56 -6.18 -70.17
C GLU A 3 32.02 -5.98 -70.18
N LYS A 4 31.24 -7.03 -69.86
CA LYS A 4 30.71 -7.33 -68.50
C LYS A 4 30.19 -6.09 -67.75
N ASN A 5 28.87 -5.90 -67.76
CA ASN A 5 28.18 -5.28 -66.62
C ASN A 5 27.13 -6.27 -66.12
N LYS A 6 27.55 -7.13 -65.20
CA LYS A 6 26.67 -8.01 -64.42
C LYS A 6 26.33 -7.21 -63.17
N GLU A 7 25.14 -6.65 -63.14
CA GLU A 7 24.57 -5.96 -61.98
C GLU A 7 24.61 -6.94 -60.79
N ALA A 8 25.59 -6.74 -59.91
CA ALA A 8 25.70 -7.51 -58.69
C ALA A 8 24.58 -7.02 -57.78
N ALA A 9 23.48 -7.77 -57.74
CA ALA A 9 22.50 -7.68 -56.67
C ALA A 9 23.28 -7.76 -55.35
N LYS A 10 23.41 -6.62 -54.67
CA LYS A 10 24.14 -6.50 -53.42
C LYS A 10 23.39 -7.38 -52.42
N ALA A 11 23.97 -8.56 -52.12
CA ALA A 11 23.42 -9.46 -51.12
C ALA A 11 23.24 -8.68 -49.81
N PRO A 12 22.14 -8.89 -49.05
CA PRO A 12 21.93 -8.19 -47.79
C PRO A 12 23.12 -8.45 -46.88
N ASP A 13 23.74 -7.37 -46.42
CA ASP A 13 24.91 -7.44 -45.55
C ASP A 13 24.42 -7.93 -44.17
N PRO A 14 24.83 -9.11 -43.69
CA PRO A 14 24.32 -9.68 -42.43
C PRO A 14 24.62 -8.81 -41.20
N ALA A 15 25.60 -7.90 -41.32
CA ALA A 15 25.86 -6.87 -40.32
C ALA A 15 24.74 -5.81 -40.27
N ASN A 16 24.18 -5.41 -41.41
CA ASN A 16 23.06 -4.45 -41.47
C ASN A 16 21.76 -5.07 -40.95
N GLU A 17 21.50 -6.34 -41.23
CA GLU A 17 20.33 -7.04 -40.69
C GLU A 17 20.41 -7.21 -39.17
N LYS A 18 21.59 -7.52 -38.63
CA LYS A 18 21.82 -7.56 -37.18
C LYS A 18 21.68 -6.20 -36.51
N LEU A 19 22.17 -5.13 -37.13
CA LEU A 19 22.01 -3.77 -36.61
C LEU A 19 20.52 -3.36 -36.57
N ALA A 20 19.78 -3.62 -37.65
CA ALA A 20 18.34 -3.34 -37.69
C ALA A 20 17.55 -4.14 -36.63
N GLY A 21 17.92 -5.41 -36.40
CA GLY A 21 17.32 -6.23 -35.34
C GLY A 21 17.61 -5.67 -33.94
N LEU A 22 18.86 -5.30 -33.66
CA LEU A 22 19.25 -4.70 -32.37
C LEU A 22 18.60 -3.34 -32.12
N GLU A 23 18.40 -2.54 -33.17
CA GLU A 23 17.68 -1.27 -33.08
C GLU A 23 16.18 -1.48 -32.77
N ALA A 24 15.55 -2.48 -33.38
CA ALA A 24 14.17 -2.85 -33.09
C ALA A 24 14.01 -3.38 -31.66
N ASP A 25 14.91 -4.25 -31.22
CA ASP A 25 14.90 -4.79 -29.85
C ASP A 25 15.11 -3.68 -28.81
N ASN A 26 16.04 -2.75 -29.07
CA ASN A 26 16.22 -1.58 -28.19
C ASN A 26 14.97 -0.70 -28.14
N ALA A 27 14.31 -0.47 -29.28
CA ALA A 27 13.07 0.32 -29.31
C ALA A 27 11.96 -0.35 -28.49
N ALA A 28 11.81 -1.66 -28.63
CA ALA A 28 10.85 -2.46 -27.86
C ALA A 28 11.14 -2.42 -26.36
N LEU A 29 12.40 -2.65 -25.95
CA LEU A 29 12.82 -2.60 -24.55
C LEU A 29 12.67 -1.20 -23.94
N VAL A 30 12.89 -0.14 -24.72
CA VAL A 30 12.66 1.25 -24.28
C VAL A 30 11.17 1.51 -24.05
N GLN A 31 10.31 0.97 -24.91
CA GLN A 31 8.86 1.09 -24.76
C GLN A 31 8.36 0.31 -23.53
N GLU A 32 8.78 -0.94 -23.37
CA GLU A 32 8.45 -1.78 -22.21
C GLU A 32 8.91 -1.11 -20.90
N ASN A 33 10.11 -0.53 -20.87
CA ASN A 33 10.58 0.22 -19.70
C ASN A 33 9.74 1.47 -19.39
N LYS A 34 9.14 2.11 -20.40
CA LYS A 34 8.24 3.26 -20.17
C LYS A 34 6.91 2.78 -19.58
N GLU A 35 6.35 1.70 -20.11
CA GLU A 35 5.11 1.09 -19.64
C GLU A 35 5.27 0.61 -18.19
N LEU A 36 6.33 -0.15 -17.88
CA LEU A 36 6.64 -0.62 -16.53
C LEU A 36 6.86 0.54 -15.53
N LYS A 37 7.47 1.65 -15.97
CA LYS A 37 7.62 2.84 -15.11
C LYS A 37 6.29 3.53 -14.83
N ALA A 38 5.37 3.54 -15.79
CA ALA A 38 4.03 4.06 -15.59
C ALA A 38 3.25 3.19 -14.60
N GLU A 39 3.22 1.87 -14.81
CA GLU A 39 2.58 0.91 -13.90
C GLU A 39 3.15 0.98 -12.47
N LEU A 40 4.47 1.12 -12.34
CA LEU A 40 5.12 1.25 -11.04
C LEU A 40 4.72 2.55 -10.32
N LYS A 41 4.54 3.65 -11.07
CA LYS A 41 4.07 4.91 -10.52
C LYS A 41 2.62 4.80 -10.05
N ASP A 42 1.76 4.19 -10.85
CA ASP A 42 0.35 3.96 -10.50
C ASP A 42 0.23 3.05 -9.27
N ALA A 43 1.03 1.97 -9.21
CA ALA A 43 1.09 1.09 -8.04
C ALA A 43 1.58 1.83 -6.78
N GLN A 44 2.55 2.74 -6.91
CA GLN A 44 3.01 3.57 -5.79
C GLN A 44 1.92 4.52 -5.28
N GLU A 45 1.14 5.11 -6.18
CA GLU A 45 0.00 5.95 -5.79
C GLU A 45 -1.09 5.13 -5.08
N ILE A 46 -1.43 3.95 -5.60
CA ILE A 46 -2.38 3.02 -4.96
C ILE A 46 -1.89 2.60 -3.57
N VAL A 47 -0.60 2.26 -3.41
CA VAL A 47 -0.03 1.89 -2.10
C VAL A 47 -0.06 3.07 -1.14
N LYS A 48 0.22 4.29 -1.62
CA LYS A 48 0.14 5.51 -0.81
C LYS A 48 -1.29 5.79 -0.36
N ASP A 49 -2.26 5.63 -1.25
CA ASP A 49 -3.68 5.83 -0.95
C ASP A 49 -4.20 4.76 0.00
N LEU A 50 -3.86 3.49 -0.22
CA LEU A 50 -4.18 2.40 0.70
C LEU A 50 -3.52 2.59 2.07
N LYS A 51 -2.26 3.04 2.12
CA LYS A 51 -1.59 3.36 3.38
C LYS A 51 -2.28 4.51 4.10
N THR A 52 -2.73 5.52 3.36
CA THR A 52 -3.48 6.67 3.89
C THR A 52 -4.85 6.24 4.39
N GLN A 53 -5.57 5.40 3.64
CA GLN A 53 -6.83 4.81 4.06
C GLN A 53 -6.64 3.94 5.30
N VAL A 54 -5.64 3.04 5.33
CA VAL A 54 -5.32 2.22 6.50
C VAL A 54 -4.92 3.10 7.69
N GLN A 55 -4.22 4.21 7.50
CA GLN A 55 -3.91 5.15 8.57
C GLN A 55 -5.13 5.95 9.03
N ALA A 56 -6.04 6.33 8.13
CA ALA A 56 -7.30 6.94 8.47
C ALA A 56 -8.24 5.94 9.18
N SER A 57 -8.23 4.68 8.78
CA SER A 57 -8.95 3.57 9.43
C SER A 57 -8.32 3.17 10.77
N LYS A 58 -6.99 3.26 10.91
CA LYS A 58 -6.27 3.05 12.18
C LYS A 58 -6.30 4.29 13.09
N GLY A 59 -6.51 5.47 12.51
CA GLY A 59 -6.70 6.75 13.19
C GLY A 59 -8.16 7.00 13.60
N GLY A 60 -9.08 6.18 13.12
CA GLY A 60 -10.47 6.11 13.56
C GLY A 60 -10.57 5.36 14.88
N LYS A 61 -10.59 6.13 15.99
CA LYS A 61 -10.94 5.72 17.36
C LYS A 61 -9.83 4.95 18.08
N THR A 62 -8.77 5.67 18.44
CA THR A 62 -8.10 5.35 19.70
C THR A 62 -9.17 5.43 20.78
N ASN A 63 -9.65 4.27 21.26
CA ASN A 63 -10.60 4.14 22.36
C ASN A 63 -9.92 4.53 23.66
N THR A 64 -9.35 5.72 23.69
CA THR A 64 -8.56 6.27 24.77
C THR A 64 -9.34 7.31 25.50
N ILE A 65 -9.34 7.19 26.82
CA ILE A 65 -10.03 8.06 27.74
C ILE A 65 -9.04 8.53 28.80
N LYS A 66 -9.14 9.81 29.17
CA LYS A 66 -8.38 10.39 30.27
C LYS A 66 -9.21 10.33 31.54
N ILE A 67 -8.70 9.71 32.60
CA ILE A 67 -9.31 9.71 33.93
C ILE A 67 -8.32 10.35 34.90
N GLY A 68 -8.66 11.54 35.38
CA GLY A 68 -7.75 12.35 36.18
C GLY A 68 -6.50 12.73 35.39
N LYS A 69 -5.32 12.30 35.87
CA LYS A 69 -4.02 12.58 35.22
C LYS A 69 -3.57 11.49 34.24
N ASP A 70 -4.25 10.34 34.25
CA ASP A 70 -3.83 9.16 33.52
C ASP A 70 -4.64 8.98 32.23
N MET A 71 -3.98 8.47 31.18
CA MET A 71 -4.65 8.02 29.97
C MET A 71 -4.80 6.50 29.97
N TYR A 72 -5.94 6.03 29.49
CA TYR A 72 -6.29 4.63 29.41
C TYR A 72 -6.78 4.30 28.01
N LYS A 73 -6.35 3.17 27.46
CA LYS A 73 -6.81 2.61 26.19
C LYS A 73 -7.74 1.43 26.49
N VAL A 74 -8.93 1.47 25.92
CA VAL A 74 -9.87 0.36 25.89
C VAL A 74 -9.48 -0.55 24.73
N VAL A 75 -9.15 -1.80 25.05
CA VAL A 75 -8.62 -2.78 24.08
C VAL A 75 -9.65 -3.81 23.64
N GLY A 76 -10.85 -3.80 24.22
CA GLY A 76 -11.93 -4.71 23.86
C GLY A 76 -13.31 -4.25 24.31
N GLY A 77 -14.32 -5.04 23.98
CA GLY A 77 -15.71 -4.85 24.42
C GLY A 77 -16.17 -6.00 25.32
N PHE A 78 -17.36 -5.86 25.92
CA PHE A 78 -17.99 -6.94 26.68
C PHE A 78 -19.50 -6.94 26.48
N ARG A 79 -20.14 -8.08 26.75
CA ARG A 79 -21.60 -8.19 26.79
C ARG A 79 -22.06 -8.23 28.23
N LYS A 80 -23.06 -7.42 28.58
CA LYS A 80 -23.76 -7.46 29.87
C LYS A 80 -25.23 -7.76 29.59
N LYS A 81 -25.66 -8.98 29.92
CA LYS A 81 -26.99 -9.49 29.56
C LYS A 81 -27.23 -9.37 28.05
N GLU A 82 -28.29 -8.69 27.63
CA GLU A 82 -28.66 -8.48 26.21
C GLU A 82 -27.91 -7.32 25.54
N LYS A 83 -27.16 -6.50 26.29
CA LYS A 83 -26.46 -5.34 25.74
C LYS A 83 -24.99 -5.64 25.48
N ALA A 84 -24.55 -5.46 24.24
CA ALA A 84 -23.14 -5.45 23.88
C ALA A 84 -22.58 -4.02 24.01
N PHE A 85 -21.42 -3.91 24.67
CA PHE A 85 -20.65 -2.67 24.76
C PHE A 85 -19.40 -2.82 23.91
N THR A 86 -19.28 -1.99 22.88
CA THR A 86 -18.06 -1.89 22.07
C THR A 86 -16.99 -1.13 22.84
N ALA A 87 -15.73 -1.23 22.39
CA ALA A 87 -14.64 -0.47 22.99
C ALA A 87 -14.87 1.06 22.94
N GLU A 88 -15.63 1.52 21.94
CA GLU A 88 -16.01 2.92 21.76
C GLU A 88 -17.08 3.36 22.78
N ASP A 89 -18.10 2.51 23.00
CA ASP A 89 -19.13 2.74 24.02
C ASP A 89 -18.53 2.84 25.42
N ILE A 90 -17.52 2.01 25.67
CA ILE A 90 -16.77 2.00 26.93
C ILE A 90 -15.91 3.25 27.04
N ALA A 91 -15.09 3.56 26.02
CA ALA A 91 -14.22 4.74 26.04
C ALA A 91 -14.98 6.06 26.11
N SER A 92 -16.24 6.09 25.68
CA SER A 92 -17.11 7.26 25.77
C SER A 92 -17.83 7.39 27.12
N ASN A 93 -17.69 6.41 28.03
CA ASN A 93 -18.38 6.38 29.32
C ASN A 93 -17.39 6.22 30.49
N GLU A 94 -17.01 7.36 31.07
CA GLU A 94 -16.05 7.41 32.18
C GLU A 94 -16.47 6.54 33.39
N LYS A 95 -17.77 6.43 33.68
CA LYS A 95 -18.26 5.60 34.80
C LYS A 95 -18.02 4.11 34.53
N LEU A 96 -18.27 3.65 33.31
CA LEU A 96 -18.00 2.27 32.92
C LEU A 96 -16.49 1.96 32.95
N VAL A 97 -15.66 2.91 32.53
CA VAL A 97 -14.21 2.77 32.55
C VAL A 97 -13.68 2.69 33.98
N LYS A 98 -14.18 3.53 34.90
CA LYS A 98 -13.86 3.43 36.34
C LYS A 98 -14.30 2.10 36.93
N GLU A 99 -15.53 1.65 36.66
CA GLU A 99 -16.03 0.36 37.14
C GLU A 99 -15.16 -0.81 36.66
N LEU A 100 -14.74 -0.78 35.39
CA LEU A 100 -13.88 -1.80 34.81
C LEU A 100 -12.44 -1.75 35.35
N LEU A 101 -11.92 -0.56 35.66
CA LEU A 101 -10.63 -0.39 36.34
C LEU A 101 -10.66 -0.93 37.77
N GLU A 102 -11.70 -0.60 38.54
CA GLU A 102 -11.92 -1.10 39.91
C GLU A 102 -12.06 -2.62 39.95
N LYS A 103 -12.67 -3.21 38.93
CA LYS A 103 -12.80 -4.66 38.77
C LYS A 103 -11.54 -5.36 38.25
N GLY A 104 -10.49 -4.62 37.92
CA GLY A 104 -9.27 -5.18 37.33
C GLY A 104 -9.49 -5.84 35.96
N SER A 105 -10.42 -5.31 35.16
CA SER A 105 -10.71 -5.85 33.83
C SER A 105 -9.52 -5.68 32.89
N GLY A 106 -9.11 -6.76 32.22
CA GLY A 106 -8.09 -6.72 31.16
C GLY A 106 -8.50 -5.94 29.90
N LEU A 107 -9.73 -5.38 29.87
CA LEU A 107 -10.25 -4.58 28.76
C LEU A 107 -9.74 -3.14 28.76
N ILE A 108 -9.11 -2.69 29.85
CA ILE A 108 -8.59 -1.33 30.00
C ILE A 108 -7.10 -1.39 30.34
N VAL A 109 -6.29 -0.73 29.52
CA VAL A 109 -4.84 -0.69 29.68
C VAL A 109 -4.41 0.76 29.87
N LYS A 110 -3.73 1.06 30.97
CA LYS A 110 -3.11 2.38 31.16
C LYS A 110 -2.03 2.59 30.10
N ILE A 111 -2.08 3.72 29.42
CA ILE A 111 -1.07 4.16 28.46
C ILE A 111 -0.30 5.34 29.05
N LYS A 112 1.03 5.30 28.89
CA LYS A 112 1.95 6.32 29.39
C LYS A 112 1.87 7.59 28.55
#